data_AF-A0A3L6M0T9-F1
#
_entry.id   AF-A0A3L6M0T9-F1
#
_cell.length_a   1.000
_cell.length_b   1.000
_cell.length_c   1.000
_cell.angle_alpha   90.00
_cell.angle_beta   90.00
_cell.angle_gamma   90.00
#
_symmetry.space_group_name_H-M   'P 1'
#
loop_
_entity.id
_entity.type
_entity.pdbx_description
1 polymer ?
#
loop_
_entity_poly.entity_id
_entity_poly.type
_entity_poly.pdbx_seq_one_letter_code
_entity_poly.pdbx_strand_id
1 'polypeptide(L)' 'MTADQLKEAFVSPWPFFGVSPHGDVLARYVPFGPVFRWSRNQMIPMPVQGSDLCWLMQAAAEEGHSISETEPRRK' A
#
# COMPACT_ATOMS: atom_id res chain seq x y z
N MET A 1 8.98 3.16 -6.62
CA MET A 1 9.84 2.26 -5.81
C MET A 1 9.65 0.86 -6.34
N THR A 2 10.65 -0.02 -6.21
CA THR A 2 10.43 -1.45 -6.51
C THR A 2 9.47 -2.06 -5.49
N ALA A 3 8.89 -3.22 -5.80
CA ALA A 3 8.05 -3.94 -4.85
C ALA A 3 8.80 -4.25 -3.55
N ASP A 4 10.07 -4.66 -3.65
CA ASP A 4 10.91 -4.99 -2.49
C ASP A 4 11.20 -3.76 -1.62
N GLN A 5 11.49 -2.61 -2.24
CA GLN A 5 11.67 -1.35 -1.51
C GLN A 5 10.41 -0.92 -0.76
N LEU A 6 9.23 -1.17 -1.32
CA LEU A 6 7.96 -0.88 -0.64
C LEU A 6 7.74 -1.84 0.54
N LYS A 7 8.01 -3.14 0.36
CA LYS A 7 7.91 -4.14 1.43
C LYS A 7 8.82 -3.79 2.61
N GLU A 8 10.05 -3.36 2.34
CA GLU A 8 10.98 -2.86 3.37
C GLU A 8 10.42 -1.61 4.08
N ALA A 9 9.84 -0.67 3.33
CA ALA A 9 9.24 0.54 3.89
C ALA A 9 8.02 0.25 4.79
N PHE A 10 7.21 -0.77 4.47
CA PHE A 10 6.04 -1.14 5.27
C PHE A 10 6.40 -1.63 6.66
N VAL A 11 7.49 -2.38 6.78
CA VAL A 11 7.96 -2.94 8.07
C VAL A 11 8.88 -1.99 8.83
N SER A 12 9.49 -1.03 8.14
CA SER A 12 10.19 0.09 8.79
C SER A 12 9.23 0.88 9.68
N PRO A 13 9.68 1.47 10.79
CA PRO A 13 8.85 2.37 11.58
C PRO A 13 8.77 3.78 10.97
N TRP A 14 9.61 4.12 9.99
CA TRP A 14 9.78 5.50 9.52
C TRP A 14 8.74 5.92 8.49
N PRO A 15 8.48 7.24 8.36
CA PRO A 15 7.70 7.78 7.27
C PRO A 15 8.30 7.42 5.90
N PHE A 16 7.43 7.25 4.91
CA PHE A 16 7.83 7.05 3.53
C PHE A 16 6.74 7.52 2.57
N PHE A 17 7.14 7.72 1.32
CA PHE A 17 6.23 7.94 0.19
C PHE A 17 6.72 7.11 -0.98
N GLY A 18 5.84 6.30 -1.56
CA GLY A 18 6.20 5.38 -2.61
C GLY A 18 5.07 5.12 -3.59
N VAL A 19 5.44 4.86 -4.83
CA VAL A 19 4.52 4.44 -5.88
C VAL A 19 4.85 3.00 -6.26
N SER A 20 3.84 2.14 -6.24
CA SER A 20 3.94 0.74 -6.66
C SER A 20 4.14 0.64 -8.18
N PRO A 21 4.65 -0.50 -8.69
CA PRO A 21 4.73 -0.74 -10.13
C PRO A 21 3.39 -0.63 -10.87
N HIS A 22 2.28 -0.84 -10.17
CA HIS A 22 0.92 -0.74 -10.70
C HIS A 22 0.31 0.68 -10.58
N GLY A 23 1.08 1.65 -10.08
CA GLY A 23 0.65 3.04 -9.95
C GLY A 23 -0.05 3.39 -8.63
N ASP A 24 -0.12 2.46 -7.67
CA ASP A 24 -0.69 2.75 -6.35
C ASP A 24 0.25 3.65 -5.56
N VAL A 25 -0.26 4.80 -5.13
CA VAL A 25 0.48 5.74 -4.29
C VAL A 25 0.25 5.40 -2.82
N LEU A 26 1.33 5.11 -2.10
CA LEU A 26 1.34 4.63 -0.74
C LEU A 26 2.24 5.51 0.14
N ALA A 27 1.80 5.80 1.35
CA ALA A 27 2.56 6.67 2.26
C ALA A 27 2.32 6.36 3.73
N ARG A 28 3.36 6.56 4.55
CA ARG A 28 3.25 6.71 6.00
C ARG A 28 3.76 8.10 6.35
N TYR A 29 2.95 8.87 7.08
CA TYR A 29 3.25 10.28 7.39
C TYR A 29 3.95 10.48 8.74
N VAL A 30 3.75 9.57 9.69
CA VAL A 30 4.31 9.66 11.05
C VAL A 30 4.97 8.34 11.42
N PRO A 31 6.04 8.36 12.26
CA PRO A 31 6.65 7.12 12.73
C PRO A 31 5.63 6.19 13.41
N PHE A 32 5.72 4.89 13.15
CA PHE A 32 4.80 3.86 13.63
C PHE A 32 3.32 4.07 13.24
N GLY A 33 3.03 5.04 12.37
CA GLY A 33 1.69 5.30 11.88
C GLY A 33 1.21 4.29 10.82
N PRO A 34 -0.08 4.32 10.48
CA PRO A 34 -0.60 3.47 9.42
C PRO A 34 -0.04 3.89 8.05
N VAL A 35 0.08 2.91 7.17
CA VAL A 35 0.26 3.13 5.74
C VAL A 35 -1.09 3.45 5.13
N PHE A 36 -1.13 4.51 4.34
CA PHE A 36 -2.27 4.94 3.55
C PHE A 36 -2.02 4.68 2.08
N ARG A 37 -3.09 4.35 1.37
CA ARG A 37 -3.19 4.40 -0.09
C ARG A 37 -3.93 5.67 -0.50
N TRP A 38 -3.49 6.30 -1.58
CA TRP A 38 -4.25 7.38 -2.21
C TRP A 38 -5.22 6.84 -3.25
N SER A 39 -6.46 7.32 -3.19
CA SER A 39 -7.47 7.12 -4.21
C SER A 39 -8.06 8.49 -4.56
N ARG A 40 -7.69 9.02 -5.73
CA ARG A 40 -8.02 10.39 -6.14
C ARG A 40 -7.59 11.40 -5.07
N ASN A 41 -8.54 12.09 -4.44
CA ASN A 41 -8.29 13.10 -3.40
C ASN A 41 -8.51 12.54 -1.98
N GLN A 42 -8.52 11.22 -1.81
CA GLN A 42 -8.74 10.56 -0.54
C GLN A 42 -7.52 9.74 -0.14
N MET A 43 -7.18 9.81 1.15
CA MET A 43 -6.25 8.90 1.80
C MET A 43 -7.04 7.81 2.53
N ILE A 44 -6.84 6.57 2.12
CA ILE A 44 -7.52 5.40 2.66
C ILE A 44 -6.50 4.59 3.45
N PRO A 45 -6.69 4.36 4.76
CA PRO A 45 -5.77 3.53 5.52
C PRO A 45 -5.80 2.10 4.97
N MET A 46 -4.62 1.48 4.84
CA MET A 46 -4.55 0.09 4.41
C MET A 46 -5.23 -0.82 5.45
N PRO A 47 -6.01 -1.83 5.03
CA PRO A 47 -6.75 -2.71 5.93
C PRO A 47 -5.82 -3.55 6.81
N VAL A 48 -4.57 -3.74 6.40
CA VAL A 48 -3.51 -4.46 7.10
C VAL A 48 -2.21 -3.65 7.06
N GLN A 49 -1.27 -3.97 7.96
CA GLN A 49 -0.02 -3.23 8.15
C GLN A 49 1.19 -4.19 8.22
N GLY A 50 2.41 -3.64 8.10
CA GLY A 50 3.63 -4.43 8.27
C GLY A 50 3.73 -5.63 7.34
N SER A 51 4.01 -6.81 7.90
CA SER A 51 4.16 -8.06 7.13
C SER A 51 2.91 -8.45 6.35
N ASP A 52 1.73 -8.24 6.93
CA ASP A 52 0.45 -8.59 6.29
C ASP A 52 0.18 -7.71 5.07
N LEU A 53 0.66 -6.46 5.11
CA LEU A 53 0.62 -5.56 3.95
C LEU A 53 1.58 -6.01 2.84
N CYS A 54 2.74 -6.56 3.19
CA CYS A 54 3.64 -7.17 2.20
C CYS A 54 2.97 -8.37 1.49
N TRP A 55 2.23 -9.18 2.24
CA TRP A 55 1.44 -10.29 1.68
C TRP A 55 0.34 -9.81 0.76
N LEU A 56 -0.42 -8.80 1.17
CA LEU A 56 -1.47 -8.21 0.32
C LEU A 56 -0.91 -7.66 -1.00
N MET A 57 0.24 -6.97 -0.94
CA MET A 57 0.91 -6.48 -2.14
C MET A 57 1.37 -7.62 -3.06
N GLN A 58 1.90 -8.71 -2.49
CA GLN A 58 2.33 -9.88 -3.24
C GLN A 58 1.15 -10.53 -3.96
N ALA A 59 0.03 -10.75 -3.25
CA ALA A 59 -1.19 -11.32 -3.83
C ALA A 59 -1.74 -10.45 -4.97
N ALA A 60 -1.78 -9.12 -4.78
CA ALA A 60 -2.22 -8.20 -5.83
C ALA A 60 -1.33 -8.27 -7.08
N ALA A 61 -0.01 -8.36 -6.90
CA ALA A 61 0.94 -8.47 -8.01
C ALA A 61 0.77 -9.78 -8.81
N GLU A 62 0.50 -10.90 -8.13
CA GLU A 62 0.30 -12.20 -8.77
C GLU A 62 -0.98 -12.25 -9.62
N GLU A 63 -2.04 -11.58 -9.16
CA GLU A 63 -3.30 -11.50 -9.89
C GLU A 63 -3.28 -10.42 -11.00
N GLY A 64 -2.21 -9.63 -11.09
CA GLY A 64 -2.11 -8.51 -12.02
C GLY A 64 -3.07 -7.36 -11.68
N HIS A 65 -3.60 -7.33 -10.46
CA HIS A 65 -4.57 -6.34 -10.00
C HIS A 65 -3.87 -5.23 -9.20
N SER A 66 -4.49 -4.05 -9.22
CA SER A 66 -4.11 -2.99 -8.30
C SER A 66 -4.58 -3.37 -6.88
N ILE A 67 -3.81 -2.96 -5.87
CA ILE A 67 -4.24 -3.04 -4.45
C ILE A 67 -5.54 -2.23 -4.22
N SER A 68 -5.90 -1.37 -5.17
CA SER A 68 -7.11 -0.56 -5.19
C SER A 68 -8.39 -1.31 -5.56
N GLU A 69 -8.32 -2.42 -6.31
CA GLU A 69 -9.53 -3.08 -6.85
C GLU A 69 -10.22 -4.04 -5.87
N THR A 70 -9.63 -4.26 -4.69
CA THR A 70 -10.26 -5.06 -3.63
C THR A 70 -11.43 -4.33 -2.94
N GLU A 71 -11.73 -3.09 -3.31
CA GLU A 71 -12.93 -2.38 -2.83
C GLU A 71 -14.17 -2.86 -3.61
N PRO A 72 -15.24 -3.32 -2.92
CA PRO A 72 -16.48 -3.65 -3.60
C PRO A 72 -17.00 -2.39 -4.29
N ARG A 73 -17.23 -2.47 -5.62
CA ARG A 73 -17.95 -1.44 -6.37
C ARG A 73 -19.30 -1.21 -5.68
N ARG A 74 -19.41 -0.19 -4.82
CA ARG A 74 -20.71 0.28 -4.34
C ARG A 74 -21.45 0.80 -5.57
N LYS A 75 -22.51 0.07 -5.95
CA LYS A 75 -23.48 0.45 -6.97
C LYS A 75 -24.25 1.69 -6.54
#